data_AF-A0A965VBZ3-F1
#
_entry.id   AF-A0A965VBZ3-F1
#
_cell.length_a   1.000
_cell.length_b   1.000
_cell.length_c   1.000
_cell.angle_alpha   90.00
_cell.angle_beta   90.00
_cell.angle_gamma   90.00
#
_symmetry.space_group_name_H-M   'P 1'
#
loop_
_entity.id
_entity.type
_entity.pdbx_description
1 polymer ?
#
loop_
_entity_poly.entity_id
_entity_poly.type
_entity_poly.pdbx_seq_one_letter_code
_entity_poly.pdbx_strand_id
1 'polypeptide(L)'
;MPSPAPEPLAARPLSIWLVNPFDDIPGEGLPPLRYWTLARILAARGHDVTWWSATWSHRRKAIRSTPLGIREDEGFAVRLVAVRPYDRNVSWARFGSHRDFGRTFERLANESIAAGHMERP
;
A
#
# COMPACT_ATOMS: atom_id res chain seq x y z
N MET A 1 7.39 6.63 33.92
CA MET A 1 7.16 7.85 33.11
C MET A 1 7.18 7.43 31.64
N PRO A 2 6.09 7.56 30.87
CA PRO A 2 6.17 7.38 29.43
C PRO A 2 7.11 8.45 28.84
N SER A 3 7.93 8.06 27.87
CA SER A 3 8.79 8.99 27.13
C SER A 3 7.93 10.07 26.48
N PRO A 4 8.36 11.35 26.46
CA PRO A 4 7.63 12.38 25.72
C PRO A 4 7.52 11.98 24.25
N ALA A 5 6.38 12.33 23.64
CA ALA A 5 6.19 12.14 22.21
C ALA A 5 7.27 12.94 21.45
N PRO A 6 7.92 12.33 20.44
CA PRO A 6 8.95 13.01 19.68
C PRO A 6 8.38 14.24 18.97
N GLU A 7 9.18 15.30 18.88
CA GLU A 7 8.83 16.50 18.10
C GLU A 7 8.49 16.12 16.64
N PRO A 8 7.49 16.76 16.02
CA PRO A 8 7.17 16.51 14.62
C PRO A 8 8.35 16.88 13.72
N LEU A 9 8.86 15.91 12.95
CA LEU A 9 9.99 16.12 12.03
C LEU A 9 9.62 16.97 10.80
N ALA A 10 8.32 17.11 10.49
CA ALA A 10 7.83 17.92 9.39
C ALA A 10 6.91 19.02 9.93
N ALA A 11 7.10 20.25 9.45
CA ALA A 11 6.28 21.40 9.83
C ALA A 11 4.83 21.31 9.31
N ARG A 12 4.56 20.39 8.37
CA ARG A 12 3.26 20.14 7.75
C ARG A 12 3.09 18.64 7.41
N PRO A 13 1.84 18.14 7.30
CA PRO A 13 1.55 16.84 6.70
C PRO A 13 2.24 16.68 5.35
N LEU A 14 2.78 15.48 5.09
CA LEU A 14 3.38 15.12 3.81
C LEU A 14 2.48 14.10 3.14
N SER A 15 2.42 14.14 1.81
CA SER A 15 1.83 13.09 0.99
C SER A 15 2.87 11.98 0.80
N ILE A 16 2.65 10.80 1.37
CA ILE A 16 3.64 9.71 1.37
C ILE A 16 3.06 8.48 0.69
N TRP A 17 3.75 7.99 -0.32
CA TRP A 17 3.36 6.78 -1.03
C TRP A 17 4.24 5.59 -0.63
N LEU A 18 3.61 4.54 -0.11
CA LEU A 18 4.25 3.25 0.09
C LEU A 18 3.92 2.34 -1.09
N VAL A 19 4.93 1.75 -1.72
CA VAL A 19 4.74 0.84 -2.85
C VAL A 19 5.26 -0.54 -2.46
N ASN A 20 4.34 -1.44 -2.12
CA ASN A 20 4.67 -2.80 -1.71
C ASN A 20 3.53 -3.77 -2.07
N PRO A 21 3.76 -4.72 -2.99
CA PRO A 21 2.73 -5.68 -3.41
C PRO A 21 2.65 -6.96 -2.57
N PHE A 22 3.45 -7.10 -1.49
CA PHE A 22 3.70 -8.40 -0.87
C PHE A 22 3.11 -8.56 0.54
N ASP A 23 3.15 -7.49 1.34
CA ASP A 23 2.65 -7.53 2.71
C ASP A 23 1.13 -7.78 2.70
N ASP A 24 0.67 -8.46 3.75
CA ASP A 24 -0.74 -8.60 4.05
C ASP A 24 -1.31 -7.23 4.41
N ILE A 25 -2.51 -6.95 3.92
CA ILE A 25 -3.18 -5.66 4.12
C ILE A 25 -4.17 -5.76 5.29
N PRO A 26 -4.62 -4.62 5.84
CA PRO A 26 -5.65 -4.61 6.87
C PRO A 26 -6.86 -5.47 6.51
N GLY A 27 -7.42 -6.11 7.54
CA GLY A 27 -8.60 -6.99 7.50
C GLY A 27 -8.46 -8.31 6.74
N GLU A 28 -7.25 -8.74 6.39
CA GLU A 28 -7.03 -10.13 5.93
C GLU A 28 -6.79 -11.12 7.09
N GLY A 29 -7.04 -10.71 8.34
CA GLY A 29 -6.94 -11.57 9.54
C GLY A 29 -5.51 -11.91 9.98
N LEU A 30 -4.50 -11.19 9.48
CA LEU A 30 -3.10 -11.34 9.87
C LEU A 30 -2.58 -10.09 10.60
N PRO A 31 -1.56 -10.24 11.46
CA PRO A 31 -0.96 -9.10 12.13
C PRO A 31 -0.18 -8.19 11.17
N PRO A 32 0.01 -6.91 11.52
CA PRO A 32 0.85 -5.98 10.77
C PRO A 32 2.27 -6.50 10.54
N LEU A 33 2.68 -6.47 9.27
CA LEU A 33 4.07 -6.65 8.85
C LEU A 33 4.75 -5.27 8.70
N ARG A 34 5.89 -5.22 8.00
CA ARG A 34 6.76 -4.04 7.95
C ARG A 34 6.06 -2.84 7.32
N TYR A 35 5.46 -3.01 6.14
CA TYR A 35 4.85 -1.89 5.42
C TYR A 35 3.56 -1.43 6.08
N TRP A 36 2.77 -2.35 6.63
CA TRP A 36 1.60 -1.98 7.42
C TRP A 36 2.00 -1.21 8.68
N THR A 37 2.99 -1.70 9.43
CA THR A 37 3.50 -0.99 10.62
C THR A 37 4.04 0.39 10.26
N LEU A 38 4.79 0.50 9.15
CA LEU A 38 5.28 1.78 8.65
C LEU A 38 4.14 2.74 8.29
N ALA A 39 3.12 2.26 7.59
CA ALA A 39 1.95 3.06 7.23
C ALA A 39 1.23 3.62 8.46
N ARG A 40 0.99 2.77 9.48
CA ARG A 40 0.41 3.19 10.76
C ARG A 40 1.25 4.27 11.45
N ILE A 41 2.57 4.09 11.50
CA ILE A 41 3.47 5.03 12.17
C ILE A 41 3.49 6.38 11.47
N LEU A 42 3.48 6.39 10.12
CA LEU A 42 3.46 7.61 9.33
C LEU A 42 2.11 8.34 9.44
N ALA A 43 1.01 7.59 9.35
CA ALA A 43 -0.34 8.13 9.55
C ALA A 43 -0.52 8.72 10.96
N ALA A 44 -0.08 8.00 12.00
CA ALA A 44 -0.14 8.47 13.39
C ALA A 44 0.73 9.72 13.65
N ARG A 45 1.68 10.01 12.76
CA ARG A 45 2.48 11.26 12.76
C ARG A 45 1.83 12.40 11.99
N GLY A 46 0.63 12.19 11.44
CA GLY A 46 -0.14 13.22 10.74
C GLY A 46 0.19 13.37 9.25
N HIS A 47 0.83 12.37 8.64
CA HIS A 47 1.05 12.35 7.18
C HIS A 47 -0.15 11.75 6.44
N ASP A 48 -0.40 12.21 5.21
CA ASP A 48 -1.35 11.55 4.31
C ASP A 48 -0.63 10.38 3.63
N VAL A 49 -1.00 9.16 3.99
CA VAL A 49 -0.28 7.96 3.56
C VAL A 49 -1.16 7.15 2.63
N THR A 50 -0.66 6.86 1.43
CA THR A 50 -1.27 5.89 0.51
C THR A 50 -0.33 4.71 0.29
N TRP A 51 -0.81 3.50 0.60
CA TRP A 51 -0.13 2.26 0.30
C TRP A 51 -0.72 1.58 -0.95
N TRP A 52 0.10 1.48 -1.99
CA TRP A 52 -0.19 0.71 -3.19
C TRP A 52 0.25 -0.76 -3.02
N SER A 53 -0.71 -1.68 -3.08
CA SER A 53 -0.50 -3.13 -2.97
C SER A 53 -1.16 -3.88 -4.14
N ALA A 54 -0.82 -5.14 -4.36
CA ALA A 54 -1.36 -5.92 -5.48
C ALA A 54 -2.77 -6.46 -5.18
N THR A 55 -3.58 -6.75 -6.21
CA THR A 55 -4.82 -7.54 -6.03
C THR A 55 -4.55 -9.01 -5.68
N TRP A 56 -3.32 -9.49 -5.84
CA TRP A 56 -2.90 -10.85 -5.51
C TRP A 56 -2.13 -10.89 -4.19
N SER A 57 -2.55 -11.73 -3.24
CA SER A 57 -1.82 -11.98 -2.00
C SER A 57 -0.65 -12.94 -2.26
N HIS A 58 0.58 -12.44 -2.10
CA HIS A 58 1.78 -13.27 -2.24
C HIS A 58 1.85 -14.41 -1.23
N ARG A 59 1.43 -14.17 0.02
CA ARG A 59 1.46 -15.16 1.11
C ARG A 59 0.40 -16.24 0.90
N ARG A 60 -0.83 -15.86 0.60
CA ARG A 60 -1.96 -16.80 0.47
C ARG A 60 -2.04 -17.47 -0.90
N LYS A 61 -1.38 -16.93 -1.92
CA LYS A 61 -1.54 -17.33 -3.32
C LYS A 61 -3.02 -17.28 -3.73
N ALA A 62 -3.66 -16.15 -3.47
CA ALA A 62 -5.07 -15.94 -3.75
C ALA A 62 -5.35 -14.50 -4.15
N ILE A 63 -6.40 -14.30 -4.95
CA ILE A 63 -6.92 -12.97 -5.26
C ILE A 63 -7.56 -12.41 -3.98
N ARG A 64 -7.27 -11.15 -3.68
CA ARG A 64 -7.89 -10.42 -2.58
C ARG A 64 -9.35 -10.14 -2.92
N SER A 65 -10.26 -10.65 -2.10
CA SER A 65 -11.71 -10.39 -2.19
C SER A 65 -12.13 -9.11 -1.48
N THR A 66 -11.20 -8.47 -0.74
CA THR A 66 -11.43 -7.17 -0.11
C THR A 66 -11.79 -6.15 -1.19
N PRO A 67 -12.83 -5.31 -0.98
CA PRO A 67 -13.23 -4.31 -1.96
C PRO A 67 -12.02 -3.50 -2.45
N LEU A 68 -11.98 -3.24 -3.76
CA LEU A 68 -11.07 -2.29 -4.39
C LEU A 68 -11.41 -0.89 -3.84
N GLY A 69 -10.87 -0.53 -2.69
CA GLY A 69 -11.27 0.68 -1.99
C GLY A 69 -10.33 1.05 -0.84
N ILE A 70 -10.19 2.35 -0.65
CA ILE A 70 -9.40 2.98 0.41
C ILE A 70 -9.95 2.51 1.76
N ARG A 71 -9.11 1.84 2.54
CA ARG A 71 -9.41 1.43 3.91
C ARG A 71 -9.04 2.54 4.88
N GLU A 72 -9.98 3.43 5.18
CA GLU A 72 -9.73 4.58 6.06
C GLU A 72 -9.62 4.20 7.56
N ASP A 73 -9.93 2.96 7.93
CA ASP A 73 -10.01 2.50 9.31
C ASP A 73 -8.66 2.51 10.06
N GLU A 74 -7.56 2.63 9.33
CA GLU A 74 -6.20 2.56 9.86
C GLU A 74 -5.45 3.91 9.85
N GLY A 75 -6.13 4.99 9.41
CA GLY A 75 -5.54 6.32 9.25
C GLY A 75 -4.65 6.47 7.99
N PHE A 76 -4.63 5.48 7.10
CA PHE A 76 -3.95 5.54 5.81
C PHE A 76 -4.76 4.82 4.74
N ALA A 77 -4.57 5.18 3.46
CA ALA A 77 -5.25 4.53 2.35
C ALA A 77 -4.53 3.28 1.86
N VAL A 78 -5.28 2.25 1.46
CA VAL A 78 -4.76 1.13 0.66
C VAL A 78 -5.39 1.16 -0.73
N ARG A 79 -4.56 1.14 -1.77
CA ARG A 79 -4.99 1.07 -3.17
C ARG A 79 -4.49 -0.22 -3.81
N LEU A 80 -5.40 -0.98 -4.39
CA LEU A 80 -5.07 -2.27 -5.02
C LEU A 80 -4.78 -2.11 -6.52
N VAL A 81 -3.65 -2.64 -6.94
CA VAL A 81 -3.15 -2.65 -8.32
C VAL A 81 -3.39 -4.03 -8.92
N ALA A 82 -4.14 -4.09 -10.01
CA ALA A 82 -4.46 -5.34 -10.68
C ALA A 82 -3.19 -6.02 -11.25
N VAL A 83 -3.03 -7.31 -10.99
CA VAL A 83 -1.92 -8.13 -11.51
C VAL A 83 -2.39 -9.55 -11.84
N ARG A 84 -1.67 -10.24 -12.73
CA ARG A 84 -1.88 -11.69 -12.93
C ARG A 84 -1.45 -12.50 -11.69
N PRO A 85 -2.11 -13.63 -11.39
CA PRO A 85 -1.73 -14.53 -10.30
C PRO A 85 -0.47 -15.36 -10.62
N TYR A 86 0.14 -15.94 -9.59
CA TYR A 86 1.24 -16.92 -9.69
C TYR A 86 1.34 -17.76 -8.41
N ASP A 87 1.62 -19.05 -8.55
CA ASP A 87 1.55 -19.99 -7.40
C ASP A 87 2.91 -20.31 -6.78
N ARG A 88 4.01 -20.01 -7.48
CA ARG A 88 5.38 -20.31 -7.03
C ARG A 88 6.13 -19.07 -6.58
N ASN A 89 6.84 -19.16 -5.46
CA ASN A 89 7.64 -18.06 -4.91
C ASN A 89 8.75 -17.60 -5.86
N VAL A 90 9.32 -18.49 -6.66
CA VAL A 90 10.31 -18.17 -7.70
C VAL A 90 9.80 -18.75 -9.02
N SER A 91 9.44 -17.88 -9.97
CA SER A 91 8.95 -18.29 -11.28
C SER A 91 8.93 -17.12 -12.28
N TRP A 92 8.96 -17.45 -13.58
CA TRP A 92 8.73 -16.48 -14.65
C TRP A 92 7.34 -15.82 -14.56
N ALA A 93 6.34 -16.55 -14.08
CA ALA A 93 5.01 -16.00 -13.81
C ALA A 93 5.05 -14.86 -12.78
N ARG A 94 5.88 -14.99 -11.72
CA ARG A 94 6.10 -13.92 -10.74
C ARG A 94 6.68 -12.66 -11.38
N PHE A 95 7.67 -12.80 -12.27
CA PHE A 95 8.21 -11.65 -13.02
C PHE A 95 7.13 -10.99 -13.88
N GLY A 96 6.29 -11.77 -14.56
CA GLY A 96 5.13 -11.27 -15.29
C GLY A 96 4.15 -10.48 -14.41
N SER A 97 3.86 -11.00 -13.20
CA SER A 97 3.03 -10.31 -12.21
C SER A 97 3.63 -8.98 -11.74
N HIS A 98 4.97 -8.91 -11.55
CA HIS A 98 5.63 -7.64 -11.16
C HIS A 98 5.64 -6.63 -12.31
N ARG A 99 5.78 -7.11 -13.56
CA ARG A 99 5.64 -6.26 -14.74
C ARG A 99 4.23 -5.66 -14.85
N ASP A 100 3.20 -6.47 -14.60
CA ASP A 100 1.82 -5.97 -14.55
C ASP A 100 1.66 -4.93 -13.43
N PHE A 101 2.23 -5.21 -12.25
CA PHE A 101 2.18 -4.29 -11.11
C PHE A 101 2.78 -2.93 -11.48
N GLY A 102 4.01 -2.90 -11.99
CA GLY A 102 4.69 -1.64 -12.34
C GLY A 102 3.91 -0.83 -13.38
N ARG A 103 3.48 -1.47 -14.47
CA ARG A 103 2.72 -0.81 -15.56
C ARG A 103 1.37 -0.29 -15.08
N THR A 104 0.65 -1.10 -14.31
CA THR A 104 -0.69 -0.74 -13.84
C THR A 104 -0.61 0.33 -12.76
N PHE A 105 0.36 0.25 -11.85
CA PHE A 105 0.64 1.28 -10.86
C PHE A 105 0.95 2.63 -11.52
N GLU A 106 1.90 2.66 -12.48
CA GLU A 106 2.27 3.89 -13.19
C GLU A 106 1.05 4.55 -13.84
N ARG A 107 0.25 3.75 -14.55
CA ARG A 107 -0.98 4.23 -15.19
C ARG A 107 -1.97 4.79 -14.16
N LEU A 108 -2.29 4.03 -13.12
CA LEU A 108 -3.26 4.44 -12.09
C LEU A 108 -2.79 5.67 -11.29
N ALA A 109 -1.50 5.76 -10.98
CA ALA A 109 -0.91 6.90 -10.30
C ALA A 109 -1.02 8.17 -11.15
N ASN A 110 -0.61 8.11 -12.42
CA ASN A 110 -0.68 9.23 -13.34
C ASN A 110 -2.13 9.68 -13.59
N GLU A 111 -3.06 8.74 -13.80
CA GLU A 111 -4.49 9.04 -13.94
C GLU A 111 -5.06 9.71 -12.67
N SER A 112 -4.71 9.21 -11.48
CA SER A 112 -5.18 9.76 -10.20
C SER A 112 -4.66 11.16 -9.93
N ILE A 113 -3.40 11.43 -10.27
CA ILE A 113 -2.80 12.77 -10.17
C ILE A 113 -3.46 13.72 -11.18
N ALA A 114 -3.62 13.29 -12.44
CA ALA A 114 -4.23 14.11 -13.48
C ALA A 114 -5.69 14.46 -13.17
N ALA A 115 -6.42 13.56 -12.53
CA ALA A 115 -7.79 13.79 -12.07
C ALA A 115 -7.90 14.62 -10.78
N GLY A 116 -6.78 14.99 -10.14
CA GLY A 116 -6.79 15.71 -8.87
C GLY A 116 -7.22 14.88 -7.66
N HIS A 117 -7.29 13.54 -7.80
CA HIS A 117 -7.66 12.64 -6.72
C HIS A 117 -6.49 12.34 -5.76
N MET A 118 -5.27 12.68 -6.14
CA MET A 118 -4.05 12.46 -5.36
C MET A 118 -3.00 13.53 -5.64
N GLU A 119 -2.27 13.91 -4.61
CA GLU A 119 -1.05 14.71 -4.76
C GLU A 119 0.15 13.83 -5.13
N ARG A 120 1.15 14.46 -5.75
CA ARG A 120 2.45 13.80 -5.95
C ARG A 120 3.13 13.64 -4.58
N PRO A 121 3.74 12.48 -4.30
CA PRO A 121 4.48 12.27 -3.06
C PRO A 121 5.79 13.06 -3.02
#